data_AF-A0A3R6W7U4-F1
#
_entry.id   AF-A0A3R6W7U4-F1
#
_cell.length_a   1.000
_cell.length_b   1.000
_cell.length_c   1.000
_cell.angle_alpha   90.00
_cell.angle_beta   90.00
_cell.angle_gamma   90.00
#
_symmetry.space_group_name_H-M   'P 1'
#
loop_
_entity.id
_entity.type
_entity.pdbx_description
1 polymer ?
#
loop_
_entity_poly.entity_id
_entity_poly.type
_entity_poly.pdbx_seq_one_letter_code
_entity_poly.pdbx_strand_id
1 'polypeptide(L)'
;MSVPLHIVFDKQKAAHNSHWTSVFAYDPTVKVASVISFESFFVLSGRQDGLTQRWICGKDTNNSTWHKTRLPMPEAIYSLGTAKNAEYATTKYRYTYSSLTTPEQTVEYDFISNKTVILKETPVPHYDR
;
A
#
# COMPACT_ATOMS: atom_id res chain seq x y z
N MET A 1 -4.06 21.10 -22.70
CA MET A 1 -3.22 22.11 -22.05
C MET A 1 -1.91 21.42 -21.67
N SER A 2 -0.81 21.69 -22.37
CA SER A 2 0.47 21.01 -22.13
C SER A 2 1.19 21.70 -20.98
N VAL A 3 1.38 21.01 -19.85
CA VAL A 3 2.24 21.52 -18.78
C VAL A 3 3.68 21.52 -19.31
N PRO A 4 4.41 22.65 -19.26
CA PRO A 4 5.80 22.70 -19.72
C PRO A 4 6.68 21.71 -18.96
N LEU A 5 7.51 20.94 -19.68
CA LEU A 5 8.37 19.89 -19.13
C LEU A 5 9.31 20.38 -18.00
N HIS A 6 9.69 21.66 -18.04
CA HIS A 6 10.56 22.30 -17.05
C HIS A 6 9.88 22.56 -15.70
N ILE A 7 8.54 22.54 -15.63
CA ILE A 7 7.79 22.67 -14.38
C ILE A 7 7.65 21.30 -13.69
N VAL A 8 7.64 20.21 -14.46
CA VAL A 8 7.52 18.84 -13.92
C VAL A 8 8.87 18.28 -13.48
N PHE A 9 9.95 18.67 -14.15
CA PHE A 9 11.31 18.31 -13.80
C PHE A 9 12.14 19.58 -13.65
N ASP A 10 11.92 20.31 -12.56
CA ASP A 10 13.00 21.15 -12.07
C ASP A 10 14.22 20.24 -11.92
N LYS A 11 15.35 20.62 -12.52
CA LYS A 11 16.62 19.90 -12.36
C LYS A 11 17.13 20.14 -10.94
N GLN A 12 16.33 19.82 -9.92
CA GLN A 12 16.86 19.56 -8.62
C GLN A 12 17.86 18.44 -8.84
N LYS A 13 19.15 18.76 -8.64
CA LYS A 13 20.20 17.76 -8.38
C LYS A 13 19.51 16.65 -7.59
N ALA A 14 19.36 15.46 -8.18
CA ALA A 14 18.82 14.32 -7.46
C ALA A 14 19.57 14.30 -6.13
N ALA A 15 18.84 14.44 -5.02
CA ALA A 15 19.46 14.67 -3.73
C ALA A 15 20.52 13.60 -3.53
N HIS A 16 21.79 13.99 -3.43
CA HIS A 16 22.87 13.06 -3.14
C HIS A 16 22.46 12.27 -1.90
N ASN A 17 22.68 10.96 -1.87
CA ASN A 17 22.15 10.08 -0.82
C ASN A 17 22.52 10.54 0.61
N SER A 18 23.59 11.32 0.76
CA SER A 18 23.96 12.03 2.00
C SER A 18 22.90 12.98 2.55
N HIS A 19 21.92 13.38 1.75
CA HIS A 19 20.80 14.24 2.16
C HIS A 19 19.52 13.44 2.47
N TRP A 20 19.54 12.11 2.31
CA TRP A 20 18.37 11.30 2.58
C TRP A 20 18.19 11.12 4.08
N THR A 21 17.01 11.45 4.56
CA THR A 21 16.59 11.13 5.92
C THR A 21 15.78 9.83 5.88
N SER A 22 16.19 8.86 6.69
CA SER A 22 15.46 7.60 6.80
C SER A 22 14.06 7.83 7.38
N VAL A 23 13.03 7.29 6.70
CA VAL A 23 11.65 7.32 7.19
C VAL A 23 11.42 6.15 8.16
N PHE A 24 11.92 4.97 7.81
CA PHE A 24 11.90 3.78 8.66
C PHE A 24 13.27 3.11 8.62
N ALA A 25 13.74 2.63 9.78
CA ALA A 25 14.97 1.85 9.84
C ALA A 25 14.88 0.59 8.96
N TYR A 26 16.02 0.16 8.45
CA TYR A 26 16.13 -1.11 7.73
C TYR A 26 15.77 -2.28 8.65
N ASP A 27 15.03 -3.24 8.11
CA ASP A 27 14.65 -4.47 8.79
C ASP A 27 15.00 -5.66 7.87
N PRO A 28 15.94 -6.53 8.27
CA PRO A 28 16.39 -7.64 7.43
C PRO A 28 15.32 -8.71 7.20
N THR A 29 14.25 -8.73 8.00
CA THR A 29 13.12 -9.65 7.83
C THR A 29 12.11 -9.17 6.80
N VAL A 30 12.20 -7.89 6.40
CA VAL A 30 11.25 -7.24 5.51
C VAL A 30 11.90 -6.94 4.15
N LYS A 31 11.36 -7.55 3.09
CA LYS A 31 11.67 -7.18 1.72
C LYS A 31 10.64 -6.17 1.22
N VAL A 32 11.01 -4.91 1.10
CA VAL A 32 10.19 -3.91 0.38
C VAL A 32 10.40 -4.09 -1.14
N ALA A 33 9.30 -4.21 -1.89
CA ALA A 33 9.31 -4.42 -3.33
C ALA A 33 8.85 -3.19 -4.11
N SER A 34 7.90 -2.43 -3.58
CA SER A 34 7.43 -1.18 -4.20
C SER A 34 6.73 -0.27 -3.18
N VAL A 35 6.51 0.97 -3.60
CA VAL A 35 5.72 1.98 -2.87
C VAL A 35 4.65 2.55 -3.81
N ILE A 36 3.46 2.81 -3.27
CA ILE A 36 2.46 3.66 -3.91
C ILE A 36 2.14 4.81 -2.97
N SER A 37 2.16 6.04 -3.49
CA SER A 37 1.98 7.25 -2.69
C SER A 37 0.62 7.88 -2.97
N PHE A 38 -0.04 8.32 -1.91
CA PHE A 38 -1.25 9.14 -1.91
C PHE A 38 -0.92 10.50 -1.29
N GLU A 39 -1.88 11.42 -1.30
CA GLU A 39 -1.70 12.77 -0.73
C GLU A 39 -1.33 12.75 0.76
N SER A 40 -1.99 11.90 1.56
CA SER A 40 -1.84 11.90 3.02
C SER A 40 -1.11 10.67 3.60
N PHE A 41 -0.89 9.64 2.80
CA PHE A 41 -0.28 8.38 3.23
C PHE A 41 0.40 7.68 2.05
N PHE A 42 1.17 6.63 2.32
CA PHE A 42 1.71 5.75 1.28
C PHE A 42 1.61 4.29 1.73
N VAL A 43 1.69 3.37 0.77
CA VAL A 43 1.64 1.94 1.05
C VAL A 43 2.91 1.28 0.54
N LEU A 44 3.63 0.61 1.44
CA LEU A 44 4.73 -0.27 1.08
C LEU A 44 4.17 -1.64 0.73
N SER A 45 4.57 -2.17 -0.42
CA SER A 45 4.28 -3.54 -0.84
C SER A 45 5.55 -4.37 -0.78
N GLY A 46 5.47 -5.59 -0.28
CA GLY A 46 6.67 -6.41 -0.10
C GLY A 46 6.38 -7.80 0.42
N ARG A 47 7.38 -8.39 1.08
CA ARG A 47 7.29 -9.69 1.75
C ARG A 47 7.90 -9.66 3.14
N GLN A 48 7.33 -10.46 4.02
CA GLN A 48 7.85 -10.82 5.34
C GLN A 48 7.32 -12.22 5.66
N ASP A 49 8.15 -13.07 6.28
CA ASP A 49 7.80 -14.46 6.61
C ASP A 49 7.31 -15.28 5.40
N GLY A 50 7.88 -15.03 4.22
CA GLY A 50 7.49 -15.68 2.96
C GLY A 50 6.20 -15.15 2.32
N LEU A 51 5.35 -14.43 3.05
CA LEU A 51 4.05 -13.95 2.59
C LEU A 51 4.14 -12.55 1.98
N THR A 52 3.28 -12.26 1.00
CA THR A 52 3.10 -10.88 0.50
C THR A 52 2.47 -10.00 1.57
N GLN A 53 3.03 -8.83 1.80
CA GLN A 53 2.56 -7.89 2.82
C GLN A 53 2.21 -6.53 2.24
N ARG A 54 1.38 -5.82 2.99
CA ARG A 54 1.10 -4.39 2.80
C ARG A 54 1.30 -3.68 4.13
N TRP A 55 2.09 -2.62 4.11
CA TRP A 55 2.20 -1.71 5.24
C TRP A 55 1.66 -0.35 4.86
N ILE A 56 0.67 0.11 5.62
CA ILE A 56 0.10 1.44 5.51
C ILE A 56 0.99 2.40 6.31
N CYS A 57 1.44 3.46 5.67
CA CYS A 57 2.37 4.41 6.25
C CYS A 57 1.78 5.82 6.23
N GLY A 58 1.61 6.41 7.40
CA GLY A 58 0.99 7.73 7.57
C GLY A 58 1.56 8.46 8.77
N LYS A 59 1.15 9.72 8.94
CA LYS A 59 1.44 10.53 10.13
C LYS A 59 0.17 10.73 10.93
N ASP A 60 0.27 10.75 12.25
CA ASP A 60 -0.85 11.17 13.09
C ASP A 60 -1.07 12.67 12.96
N THR A 61 -2.32 13.12 13.08
CA THR A 61 -2.70 14.54 12.94
C THR A 61 -1.94 15.47 13.91
N ASN A 62 -1.46 14.92 15.03
CA ASN A 62 -0.76 15.65 16.09
C ASN A 62 0.75 15.37 16.14
N ASN A 63 1.27 14.47 15.30
CA ASN A 63 2.67 14.05 15.33
C ASN A 63 3.30 14.10 13.95
N SER A 64 4.50 14.66 13.85
CA SER A 64 5.27 14.69 12.59
C SER A 64 5.94 13.34 12.26
N THR A 65 5.88 12.38 13.18
CA THR A 65 6.52 11.07 13.06
C THR A 65 5.72 10.15 12.14
N TRP A 66 6.43 9.40 11.28
CA TRP A 66 5.83 8.39 10.44
C TRP A 66 5.55 7.10 11.21
N HIS A 67 4.38 6.53 11.00
CA HIS A 67 3.98 5.23 11.52
C HIS A 67 3.82 4.23 10.37
N LYS A 68 4.10 2.94 10.64
CA LYS A 68 4.01 1.85 9.67
C LYS A 68 3.18 0.72 10.27
N THR A 69 2.01 0.46 9.70
CA THR A 69 1.07 -0.56 10.18
C THR A 69 0.89 -1.64 9.13
N ARG A 70 1.18 -2.89 9.48
CA ARG A 70 0.91 -4.05 8.62
C ARG A 70 -0.60 -4.29 8.55
N LEU A 71 -1.16 -4.46 7.35
CA LEU A 71 -2.57 -4.82 7.23
C LEU A 71 -2.81 -6.23 7.82
N PRO A 72 -3.79 -6.41 8.72
CA PRO A 72 -4.12 -7.73 9.25
C PRO A 72 -4.85 -8.55 8.18
N MET A 73 -4.54 -9.85 8.12
CA MET A 73 -5.19 -10.78 7.20
C MET A 73 -5.94 -11.86 7.97
N PRO A 74 -7.12 -12.26 7.51
CA PRO A 74 -7.98 -13.19 8.25
C PRO A 74 -7.44 -14.63 8.25
N GLU A 75 -6.63 -14.99 7.25
CA GLU A 75 -6.06 -16.33 7.11
C GLU A 75 -4.54 -16.31 7.33
N ALA A 76 -3.97 -17.44 7.75
CA ALA A 76 -2.53 -17.56 7.99
C ALA A 76 -1.71 -17.65 6.69
N ILE A 77 -2.31 -18.14 5.60
CA ILE A 77 -1.67 -18.31 4.29
C ILE A 77 -2.54 -17.62 3.25
N TYR A 78 -1.99 -16.61 2.57
CA TYR A 78 -2.71 -15.77 1.62
C TYR A 78 -1.74 -15.12 0.62
N SER A 79 -2.31 -14.44 -0.37
CA SER A 79 -1.60 -13.57 -1.32
C SER A 79 -2.28 -12.20 -1.44
N LEU A 80 -1.45 -11.17 -1.59
CA LEU A 80 -1.86 -9.77 -1.75
C LEU A 80 -1.30 -9.17 -3.04
N GLY A 81 -2.20 -8.74 -3.92
CA GLY A 81 -1.88 -7.93 -5.10
C GLY A 81 -2.25 -6.46 -4.91
N THR A 82 -1.75 -5.60 -5.79
CA THR A 82 -2.17 -4.19 -5.83
C THR A 82 -3.27 -4.04 -6.86
N ALA A 83 -4.43 -3.52 -6.46
CA ALA A 83 -5.53 -3.23 -7.39
C ALA A 83 -5.37 -1.83 -7.99
N LYS A 84 -6.34 -1.41 -8.82
CA LYS A 84 -6.32 -0.09 -9.45
C LYS A 84 -6.54 1.03 -8.41
N ASN A 85 -5.57 1.93 -8.30
CA ASN A 85 -5.58 3.12 -7.45
C ASN A 85 -5.24 4.35 -8.33
N ALA A 86 -6.25 4.95 -8.95
CA ALA A 86 -6.06 6.03 -9.92
C ALA A 86 -6.15 7.43 -9.30
N GLU A 87 -6.87 7.58 -8.19
CA GLU A 87 -7.05 8.86 -7.51
C GLU A 87 -5.94 9.08 -6.49
N TYR A 88 -5.19 10.18 -6.61
CA TYR A 88 -4.09 10.52 -5.69
C TYR A 88 -4.61 11.16 -4.39
N ALA A 89 -5.55 12.09 -4.50
CA ALA A 89 -6.21 12.80 -3.41
C ALA A 89 -7.37 11.95 -2.85
N THR A 90 -7.03 10.84 -2.20
CA THR A 90 -8.00 9.92 -1.60
C THR A 90 -7.48 9.35 -0.30
N THR A 91 -8.38 8.87 0.54
CA THR A 91 -8.07 8.09 1.74
C THR A 91 -8.15 6.58 1.49
N LYS A 92 -8.52 6.18 0.26
CA LYS A 92 -8.83 4.79 -0.10
C LYS A 92 -7.66 4.12 -0.78
N TYR A 93 -7.27 2.96 -0.26
CA TYR A 93 -6.30 2.06 -0.88
C TYR A 93 -6.99 0.76 -1.30
N ARG A 94 -6.85 0.37 -2.56
CA ARG A 94 -7.40 -0.88 -3.09
C ARG A 94 -6.31 -1.92 -3.33
N TYR A 95 -6.57 -3.14 -2.88
CA TYR A 95 -5.70 -4.30 -3.06
C TYR A 95 -6.52 -5.53 -3.46
N THR A 96 -5.85 -6.54 -4.00
CA THR A 96 -6.47 -7.87 -4.17
C THR A 96 -6.03 -8.79 -3.05
N TYR A 97 -6.96 -9.61 -2.56
CA TYR A 97 -6.75 -10.63 -1.55
C TYR A 97 -7.23 -11.97 -2.08
N SER A 98 -6.45 -13.03 -1.90
CA SER A 98 -6.86 -14.40 -2.17
C SER A 98 -6.10 -15.38 -1.29
N SER A 99 -6.62 -16.59 -1.16
CA SER A 99 -5.93 -17.72 -0.56
C SER A 99 -6.31 -19.02 -1.30
N LEU A 100 -5.85 -20.16 -0.79
CA LEU A 100 -6.27 -21.47 -1.32
C LEU A 100 -7.74 -21.78 -1.01
N THR A 101 -8.30 -21.11 -0.01
CA THR A 101 -9.67 -21.32 0.50
C THR A 101 -10.58 -20.13 0.24
N THR A 102 -10.06 -18.97 -0.16
CA THR A 102 -10.84 -17.77 -0.44
C THR A 102 -10.61 -17.30 -1.89
N PRO A 103 -11.67 -17.23 -2.73
CA PRO A 103 -11.60 -16.66 -4.07
C PRO A 103 -11.06 -15.24 -4.08
N GLU A 104 -10.50 -14.80 -5.22
CA GLU A 104 -9.91 -13.46 -5.30
C GLU A 104 -10.95 -12.36 -5.06
N GLN A 105 -10.65 -11.49 -4.10
CA GLN A 105 -11.42 -10.31 -3.74
C GLN A 105 -10.65 -9.05 -4.12
N THR A 106 -11.36 -8.03 -4.60
CA THR A 106 -10.90 -6.64 -4.56
C THR A 106 -11.40 -6.01 -3.27
N VAL A 107 -10.48 -5.57 -2.42
CA VAL A 107 -10.76 -4.99 -1.11
C VAL A 107 -10.32 -3.53 -1.11
N GLU A 108 -11.14 -2.66 -0.52
CA GLU A 108 -10.81 -1.26 -0.25
C GLU A 108 -10.56 -1.07 1.24
N TYR A 109 -9.41 -0.52 1.58
CA TYR A 109 -9.04 -0.08 2.91
C TYR A 109 -9.14 1.45 2.98
N ASP A 110 -9.75 1.97 4.04
CA ASP A 110 -9.84 3.39 4.33
C ASP A 110 -8.82 3.78 5.40
N PHE A 111 -7.90 4.68 5.03
CA PHE A 111 -6.80 5.14 5.88
C PHE A 111 -7.25 5.89 7.14
N ILE A 112 -8.39 6.59 7.10
CA ILE A 112 -8.88 7.40 8.22
C ILE A 112 -9.56 6.52 9.26
N SER A 113 -10.43 5.62 8.81
CA SER A 113 -11.23 4.77 9.68
C SER A 113 -10.57 3.43 10.01
N ASN A 114 -9.49 3.06 9.32
CA ASN A 114 -8.83 1.76 9.40
C ASN A 114 -9.74 0.57 9.05
N LYS A 115 -10.83 0.80 8.31
CA LYS A 115 -11.80 -0.24 7.93
C LYS A 115 -11.56 -0.75 6.52
N THR A 116 -11.90 -2.01 6.30
CA THR A 116 -11.89 -2.66 4.99
C THR A 116 -13.30 -3.02 4.53
N VAL A 117 -13.55 -2.91 3.23
CA VAL A 117 -14.78 -3.40 2.58
C VAL A 117 -14.43 -4.18 1.33
N ILE A 118 -15.10 -5.31 1.11
CA ILE A 118 -14.98 -6.08 -0.14
C ILE A 118 -15.81 -5.36 -1.21
N LEU A 119 -15.16 -4.91 -2.28
CA LEU A 119 -15.83 -4.26 -3.42
C LEU A 119 -16.28 -5.26 -4.47
N LYS A 120 -15.53 -6.35 -4.63
CA LYS A 120 -15.79 -7.42 -5.59
C LYS A 120 -15.19 -8.71 -5.09
N GLU A 121 -15.87 -9.82 -5.30
CA GLU A 121 -15.33 -11.17 -5.17
C GLU A 121 -15.50 -11.89 -6.51
N THR A 122 -14.51 -12.69 -6.89
CA THR A 122 -14.55 -13.49 -8.13
C THR A 122 -15.53 -14.65 -7.93
N PRO A 123 -16.62 -14.73 -8.73
CA PRO A 123 -17.57 -15.82 -8.60
C PRO A 123 -16.93 -17.16 -8.96
N VAL A 124 -17.11 -18.15 -8.09
CA VAL A 124 -16.71 -19.54 -8.34
C VAL A 124 -17.97 -20.41 -8.23
N PRO A 125 -18.48 -20.99 -9.34
CA PRO A 125 -19.65 -21.86 -9.29
C PRO A 125 -19.43 -23.07 -8.37
N HIS A 126 -20.46 -23.42 -7.60
CA HIS A 126 -20.42 -24.54 -6.64
C HIS A 126 -19.34 -24.44 -5.55
N TYR A 127 -18.91 -23.23 -5.22
CA TYR A 127 -18.05 -22.96 -4.07
C TYR A 127 -18.90 -22.62 -2.85
N ASP A 128 -18.77 -23.43 -1.81
CA ASP A 128 -19.37 -23.18 -0.50
C ASP A 128 -18.36 -22.41 0.37
N ARG A 129 -18.83 -21.33 0.99
CA ARG A 129 -18.03 -20.48 1.87
C ARG A 129 -18.02 -20.99 3.31
#